data_AF-A0A9D2YLR0-F1
#
_entry.id   AF-A0A9D2YLR0-F1
#
_cell.length_a   1.000
_cell.length_b   1.000
_cell.length_c   1.000
_cell.angle_alpha   90.00
_cell.angle_beta   90.00
_cell.angle_gamma   90.00
#
_symmetry.space_group_name_H-M   'P 1'
#
loop_
_entity.id
_entity.type
_entity.pdbx_description
1 polymer ?
#
loop_
_entity_poly.entity_id
_entity_poly.type
_entity_poly.pdbx_seq_one_letter_code
_entity_poly.pdbx_strand_id
1 'polypeptide(L)'
;MRRVNVPELDQRFTDVAESFNEQQEHHEAMLQHIRNLKQSWDCTGTDTQNFADCIKKIRDEQQATYRISLKMKCYDFSLTVEPVQEEHDEQPLPPNLKLAQDEIKGLSDSAKATVSKGTPLQQLISWMLQGQGQMAQQVKEAAGTFQEQGRLTANLDENIKEVRRAKELSLGYRKVAAEVYNEAAQIAGVCV
;
A
#
# COMPACT_ATOMS: atom_id res chain seq x y z
N MET A 1 -2.01 -16.60 -12.67
CA MET A 1 -1.48 -17.90 -12.20
C MET A 1 -1.81 -18.99 -13.20
N ARG A 2 -0.92 -19.97 -13.38
CA ARG A 2 -1.16 -21.11 -14.29
C ARG A 2 -1.93 -22.22 -13.56
N ARG A 3 -2.78 -22.96 -14.28
CA ARG A 3 -3.54 -24.05 -13.65
C ARG A 3 -2.69 -25.29 -13.41
N VAL A 4 -2.82 -25.86 -12.22
CA VAL A 4 -2.21 -27.13 -11.81
C VAL A 4 -3.23 -28.28 -11.76
N ASN A 5 -4.48 -28.03 -12.18
CA ASN A 5 -5.57 -29.02 -12.26
C ASN A 5 -5.92 -29.70 -10.92
N VAL A 6 -5.59 -29.03 -9.82
CA VAL A 6 -6.05 -29.40 -8.47
C VAL A 6 -6.90 -28.22 -7.99
N PRO A 7 -8.24 -28.34 -7.96
CA PRO A 7 -9.14 -27.20 -7.74
C PRO A 7 -8.82 -26.36 -6.50
N GLU A 8 -8.47 -27.02 -5.38
CA GLU A 8 -8.07 -26.33 -4.15
C GLU A 8 -6.79 -25.51 -4.36
N LEU A 9 -5.76 -26.07 -5.01
CA LEU A 9 -4.51 -25.35 -5.26
C LEU A 9 -4.71 -24.20 -6.25
N ASP A 10 -5.49 -24.42 -7.31
CA ASP A 10 -5.83 -23.39 -8.29
C ASP A 10 -6.54 -22.21 -7.61
N GLN A 11 -7.46 -22.48 -6.68
CA GLN A 11 -8.09 -21.44 -5.87
C GLN A 11 -7.06 -20.73 -4.98
N ARG A 12 -6.19 -21.45 -4.26
CA ARG A 12 -5.18 -20.82 -3.39
C ARG A 12 -4.19 -19.94 -4.14
N PHE A 13 -3.76 -20.35 -5.33
CA PHE A 13 -2.94 -19.49 -6.18
C PHE A 13 -3.69 -18.24 -6.62
N THR A 14 -4.99 -18.36 -6.89
CA THR A 14 -5.86 -17.22 -7.22
C THR A 14 -6.00 -16.28 -6.04
N ASP A 15 -6.28 -16.79 -4.83
CA ASP A 15 -6.38 -16.00 -3.59
C ASP A 15 -5.11 -15.19 -3.33
N VAL A 16 -3.93 -15.80 -3.52
CA VAL A 16 -2.63 -15.09 -3.40
C VAL A 16 -2.50 -14.00 -4.44
N ALA A 17 -2.83 -14.28 -5.69
CA ALA A 17 -2.70 -13.30 -6.78
C ALA A 17 -3.64 -12.10 -6.58
N GLU A 18 -4.91 -12.34 -6.25
CA GLU A 18 -5.89 -11.28 -5.97
C GLU A 18 -5.47 -10.44 -4.77
N SER A 19 -5.13 -11.08 -3.64
CA SER A 19 -4.68 -10.36 -2.44
C SER A 19 -3.40 -9.56 -2.66
N PHE A 20 -2.47 -10.08 -3.46
CA PHE A 20 -1.24 -9.36 -3.82
C PHE A 20 -1.53 -8.17 -4.75
N ASN A 21 -2.37 -8.35 -5.76
CA ASN A 21 -2.73 -7.28 -6.69
C ASN A 21 -3.45 -6.14 -5.96
N GLU A 22 -4.40 -6.45 -5.07
CA GLU A 22 -5.07 -5.43 -4.25
C GLU A 22 -4.06 -4.67 -3.37
N GLN A 23 -3.10 -5.38 -2.75
CA GLN A 23 -2.05 -4.71 -1.97
C GLN A 23 -1.18 -3.80 -2.85
N GLN A 24 -0.84 -4.26 -4.06
CA GLN A 24 -0.06 -3.48 -5.02
C GLN A 24 -0.82 -2.22 -5.45
N GLU A 25 -2.10 -2.33 -5.77
CA GLU A 25 -2.95 -1.19 -6.15
C GLU A 25 -3.01 -0.14 -5.03
N HIS A 26 -3.19 -0.57 -3.78
CA HIS A 26 -3.14 0.34 -2.63
C HIS A 26 -1.76 0.99 -2.45
N HIS A 27 -0.68 0.24 -2.67
CA HIS A 27 0.67 0.79 -2.60
C HIS A 27 0.92 1.83 -3.70
N GLU A 28 0.49 1.56 -4.94
CA GLU A 28 0.62 2.49 -6.06
C GLU A 28 -0.22 3.76 -5.85
N ALA A 29 -1.45 3.63 -5.35
CA ALA A 29 -2.30 4.76 -4.98
C ALA A 29 -1.64 5.63 -3.91
N MET A 30 -1.06 5.02 -2.87
CA MET A 30 -0.30 5.70 -1.82
C MET A 30 0.81 6.57 -2.42
N LEU A 31 1.62 6.01 -3.33
CA LEU A 31 2.68 6.76 -4.01
C LEU A 31 2.13 7.87 -4.91
N GLN A 32 0.98 7.64 -5.55
CA GLN A 32 0.35 8.63 -6.40
C GLN A 32 -0.13 9.85 -5.60
N HIS A 33 -0.70 9.65 -4.42
CA HIS A 33 -1.10 10.75 -3.54
C HIS A 33 0.09 11.64 -3.13
N ILE A 34 1.25 11.03 -2.83
CA ILE A 34 2.48 11.78 -2.54
C ILE A 34 2.92 12.61 -3.76
N ARG A 35 2.87 12.02 -4.97
CA ARG A 35 3.25 12.73 -6.20
C ARG A 35 2.31 13.91 -6.48
N ASN A 36 1.00 13.72 -6.35
CA ASN A 36 0.01 14.78 -6.56
C ASN A 36 0.22 15.94 -5.56
N LEU A 37 0.49 15.62 -4.29
CA LEU A 37 0.79 16.63 -3.28
C LEU A 37 2.08 17.40 -3.62
N LYS A 38 3.14 16.70 -4.05
CA LYS A 38 4.39 17.34 -4.48
C LYS A 38 4.19 18.26 -5.69
N GLN A 39 3.38 17.86 -6.66
CA GLN A 39 3.11 18.65 -7.86
C GLN A 39 2.26 19.89 -7.56
N SER A 40 1.21 19.74 -6.74
CA SER A 40 0.29 20.83 -6.41
C SER A 40 0.94 21.95 -5.59
N TRP A 41 1.93 21.61 -4.75
CA TRP A 41 2.64 22.57 -3.92
C TRP A 41 4.08 22.83 -4.37
N ASP A 42 4.50 22.30 -5.52
CA ASP A 42 5.86 22.41 -6.05
C ASP A 42 6.95 22.11 -5.01
N CYS A 43 6.85 20.93 -4.40
CA CYS A 43 7.75 20.43 -3.36
C CYS A 43 8.73 19.39 -3.92
N THR A 44 9.11 19.57 -5.18
CA THR A 44 9.80 18.57 -6.01
C THR A 44 11.31 18.44 -5.71
N GLY A 45 11.82 19.18 -4.73
CA GLY A 45 13.26 19.28 -4.43
C GLY A 45 13.95 18.01 -3.91
N THR A 46 13.21 16.91 -3.67
CA THR A 46 13.76 15.65 -3.17
C THR A 46 13.13 14.43 -3.87
N ASP A 47 13.98 13.55 -4.43
CA ASP A 47 13.59 12.29 -5.10
C ASP A 47 12.97 11.24 -4.16
N THR A 48 12.89 11.55 -2.88
CA THR A 48 12.36 10.68 -1.83
C THR A 48 10.83 10.58 -1.89
N GLN A 49 10.25 9.47 -1.43
CA GLN A 49 8.78 9.28 -1.34
C GLN A 49 8.15 10.00 -0.14
N ASN A 50 8.84 11.01 0.41
CA ASN A 50 8.47 11.72 1.62
C ASN A 50 7.53 12.91 1.30
N PHE A 51 6.67 13.28 2.24
CA PHE A 51 5.70 14.37 2.13
C PHE A 51 5.87 15.48 3.18
N ALA A 52 6.81 15.35 4.11
CA ALA A 52 7.10 16.31 5.17
C ALA A 52 7.46 17.70 4.63
N ASP A 53 8.28 17.76 3.57
CA ASP A 53 8.65 19.02 2.93
C ASP A 53 7.41 19.73 2.34
N CYS A 54 6.45 18.96 1.82
CA CYS A 54 5.18 19.51 1.36
C CYS A 54 4.39 20.11 2.52
N ILE A 55 4.25 19.39 3.63
CA ILE A 55 3.53 19.88 4.80
C ILE A 55 4.17 21.14 5.37
N LYS A 56 5.51 21.18 5.41
CA LYS A 56 6.25 22.37 5.84
C LYS A 56 5.97 23.56 4.93
N LYS A 57 6.06 23.38 3.61
CA LYS A 57 5.77 24.44 2.64
C LYS A 57 4.33 24.95 2.76
N ILE A 58 3.36 24.06 2.91
CA ILE A 58 1.95 24.42 3.13
C ILE A 58 1.80 25.27 4.40
N ARG A 59 2.46 24.88 5.51
CA ARG A 59 2.45 25.66 6.76
C ARG A 59 3.03 27.06 6.55
N ASP A 60 4.20 27.15 5.92
CA ASP A 60 4.92 28.41 5.73
C ASP A 60 4.15 29.39 4.81
N GLU A 61 3.52 28.89 3.75
CA GLU A 61 2.74 29.72 2.81
C GLU A 61 1.38 30.16 3.38
N GLN A 62 0.78 29.38 4.28
CA GLN A 62 -0.59 29.62 4.77
C GLN A 62 -0.65 30.18 6.20
N GLN A 63 0.49 30.32 6.89
CA GLN A 63 0.56 30.71 8.31
C GLN A 63 -0.17 32.01 8.67
N ALA A 64 -0.35 32.93 7.72
CA ALA A 64 -1.03 34.20 7.96
C ALA A 64 -2.56 34.04 8.07
N THR A 65 -3.13 33.00 7.44
CA THR A 65 -4.58 32.82 7.30
C THR A 65 -5.05 31.55 8.01
N TYR A 66 -4.24 30.49 7.98
CA TYR A 66 -4.61 29.18 8.49
C TYR A 66 -3.52 28.58 9.38
N ARG A 67 -3.97 27.97 10.48
CA ARG A 67 -3.19 27.04 11.28
C ARG A 67 -3.26 25.65 10.65
N ILE A 68 -2.17 25.25 10.01
CA ILE A 68 -2.02 23.94 9.36
C ILE A 68 -1.35 22.96 10.33
N SER A 69 -1.99 21.83 10.62
CA SER A 69 -1.42 20.77 11.46
C SER A 69 -1.73 19.39 10.88
N LEU A 70 -0.85 18.42 11.15
CA LEU A 70 -1.16 17.01 10.86
C LEU A 70 -1.64 16.39 12.16
N LYS A 71 -2.82 15.76 12.14
CA LYS A 71 -3.34 15.00 13.27
C LYS A 71 -3.24 13.52 12.95
N MET A 72 -2.80 12.74 13.94
CA MET A 72 -2.72 11.29 13.83
C MET A 72 -3.61 10.65 14.90
N LYS A 73 -4.40 9.66 14.51
CA LYS A 73 -5.25 8.87 15.38
C LYS A 73 -5.12 7.41 14.98
N CYS A 74 -4.39 6.64 15.79
CA CYS A 74 -4.08 5.24 15.48
C CYS A 74 -3.40 5.11 14.11
N TYR A 75 -4.01 4.38 13.17
CA TYR A 75 -3.51 4.16 11.80
C TYR A 75 -4.07 5.14 10.78
N ASP A 76 -4.72 6.22 11.24
CA ASP A 76 -5.28 7.26 10.40
C ASP A 76 -4.54 8.57 10.67
N PHE A 77 -4.19 9.31 9.62
CA PHE A 77 -3.68 10.67 9.74
C PHE A 77 -4.35 11.60 8.73
N SER A 78 -4.49 12.87 9.09
CA SER A 78 -5.17 13.87 8.26
C SER A 78 -4.59 15.25 8.46
N LEU A 79 -4.67 16.06 7.39
CA LEU A 79 -4.30 17.47 7.42
C LEU A 79 -5.48 18.29 7.97
N THR A 80 -5.26 18.95 9.10
CA THR A 80 -6.20 19.88 9.69
C THR A 80 -5.84 21.31 9.27
N VAL A 81 -6.87 22.06 8.88
CA VAL A 81 -6.78 23.46 8.47
C VAL A 81 -7.80 24.23 9.31
N GLU A 82 -7.31 25.07 10.22
CA GLU A 82 -8.12 25.89 11.12
C GLU A 82 -7.84 27.37 10.80
N PRO A 83 -8.84 28.25 10.61
CA PRO A 83 -8.58 29.67 10.37
C PRO A 83 -7.93 30.32 11.60
N VAL A 84 -7.03 31.29 11.38
CA VAL A 84 -6.34 32.01 12.47
C VAL A 84 -7.26 33.06 13.12
N GLN A 85 -8.28 33.54 12.40
CA GLN A 85 -9.27 34.50 12.89
C GLN A 85 -10.68 33.90 12.76
N GLU A 86 -11.51 34.06 13.80
CA GLU A 86 -12.87 33.50 13.88
C GLU A 86 -13.82 34.04 12.77
N GLU A 87 -13.49 35.18 12.16
CA GLU A 87 -14.28 35.79 11.08
C GLU A 87 -14.22 35.04 9.73
N HIS A 88 -13.32 34.05 9.60
CA HIS A 88 -13.15 33.26 8.37
C HIS A 88 -13.88 31.91 8.39
N ASP A 89 -14.63 31.58 9.45
CA ASP A 89 -15.35 30.29 9.58
C ASP A 89 -16.39 30.05 8.46
N GLU A 90 -16.85 31.09 7.77
CA GLU A 90 -17.85 30.98 6.69
C GLU A 90 -17.24 30.88 5.27
N GLN A 91 -15.94 31.13 5.10
CA GLN A 91 -15.31 31.11 3.77
C GLN A 91 -14.85 29.70 3.38
N PRO A 92 -15.14 29.25 2.14
CA PRO A 92 -14.67 27.96 1.68
C PRO A 92 -13.14 27.93 1.63
N LEU A 93 -12.57 26.78 2.01
CA LEU A 93 -11.14 26.54 1.95
C LEU A 93 -10.58 26.82 0.55
N PRO A 94 -9.38 27.43 0.45
CA PRO A 94 -8.69 27.58 -0.82
C PRO A 94 -8.57 26.23 -1.55
N PRO A 95 -8.81 26.17 -2.87
CA PRO A 95 -8.84 24.90 -3.60
C PRO A 95 -7.56 24.06 -3.45
N ASN A 96 -6.39 24.70 -3.41
CA ASN A 96 -5.09 24.04 -3.20
C ASN A 96 -4.97 23.41 -1.80
N LEU A 97 -5.52 24.06 -0.76
CA LEU A 97 -5.57 23.52 0.59
C LEU A 97 -6.55 22.36 0.69
N LYS A 98 -7.71 22.47 0.04
CA LYS A 98 -8.69 21.38 -0.02
C LYS A 98 -8.10 20.16 -0.71
N LEU A 99 -7.43 20.35 -1.85
CA LEU A 99 -6.69 19.29 -2.53
C LEU A 99 -5.64 18.66 -1.63
N ALA A 100 -4.85 19.46 -0.90
CA ALA A 100 -3.85 18.92 0.03
C ALA A 100 -4.49 18.04 1.13
N GLN A 101 -5.64 18.43 1.67
CA GLN A 101 -6.37 17.60 2.64
C GLN A 101 -6.83 16.28 2.02
N ASP A 102 -7.37 16.32 0.80
CA ASP A 102 -7.87 15.14 0.12
C ASP A 102 -6.73 14.18 -0.27
N GLU A 103 -5.58 14.71 -0.71
CA GLU A 103 -4.38 13.91 -1.00
C GLU A 103 -3.78 13.28 0.26
N ILE A 104 -3.70 14.01 1.39
CA ILE A 104 -3.21 13.45 2.65
C ILE A 104 -4.17 12.38 3.20
N LYS A 105 -5.48 12.59 3.04
CA LYS A 105 -6.47 11.57 3.42
C LYS A 105 -6.33 10.31 2.56
N GLY A 106 -6.24 10.46 1.23
CA GLY A 106 -6.03 9.35 0.32
C GLY A 106 -4.72 8.59 0.58
N LEU A 107 -3.66 9.33 0.94
CA LEU A 107 -2.38 8.78 1.38
C LEU A 107 -2.55 7.90 2.64
N SER A 108 -3.23 8.42 3.67
CA SER A 108 -3.53 7.67 4.90
C SER A 108 -4.35 6.41 4.63
N ASP A 109 -5.43 6.54 3.86
CA ASP A 109 -6.33 5.42 3.53
C ASP A 109 -5.59 4.32 2.74
N SER A 110 -4.76 4.72 1.78
CA SER A 110 -3.97 3.80 0.94
C SER A 110 -2.85 3.11 1.73
N ALA A 111 -2.15 3.83 2.63
CA ALA A 111 -1.15 3.25 3.52
C ALA A 111 -1.79 2.20 4.45
N LYS A 112 -2.96 2.52 5.02
CA LYS A 112 -3.72 1.61 5.88
C LYS A 112 -4.17 0.36 5.14
N ALA A 113 -4.68 0.51 3.92
CA ALA A 113 -5.09 -0.61 3.10
C ALA A 113 -3.90 -1.50 2.69
N THR A 114 -2.75 -0.91 2.38
CA THR A 114 -1.51 -1.64 2.06
C THR A 114 -1.03 -2.50 3.25
N VAL A 115 -1.07 -1.95 4.47
CA VAL A 115 -0.69 -2.67 5.68
C VAL A 115 -1.71 -3.75 6.05
N SER A 116 -3.01 -3.46 5.92
CA SER A 116 -4.08 -4.40 6.30
C SER A 116 -4.08 -5.69 5.49
N LYS A 117 -3.73 -5.61 4.20
CA LYS A 117 -3.55 -6.79 3.32
C LYS A 117 -2.29 -7.59 3.62
N GLY A 118 -1.32 -7.00 4.31
CA GLY A 118 0.00 -7.58 4.54
C GLY A 118 -0.01 -8.88 5.35
N THR A 119 -0.76 -8.94 6.45
CA THR A 119 -0.79 -10.14 7.31
C THR A 119 -1.53 -11.31 6.66
N PRO A 120 -2.77 -11.14 6.13
CA PRO A 120 -3.47 -12.23 5.44
C PRO A 120 -2.67 -12.78 4.25
N LEU A 121 -2.10 -11.90 3.42
CA LEU A 121 -1.28 -12.31 2.28
C LEU A 121 -0.03 -13.09 2.73
N GLN A 122 0.66 -12.64 3.77
CA GLN A 122 1.81 -13.34 4.32
C GLN A 122 1.47 -14.74 4.83
N GLN A 123 0.29 -14.91 5.44
CA GLN A 123 -0.19 -16.22 5.90
C GLN A 123 -0.45 -17.16 4.71
N LEU A 124 -1.17 -16.70 3.68
CA LEU A 124 -1.41 -17.46 2.45
C LEU A 124 -0.09 -17.88 1.78
N ILE A 125 0.83 -16.93 1.59
CA ILE A 125 2.15 -17.18 1.02
C ILE A 125 2.93 -18.20 1.85
N SER A 126 2.92 -18.07 3.19
CA SER A 126 3.67 -18.98 4.06
C SER A 126 3.13 -20.40 3.97
N TRP A 127 1.80 -20.56 3.93
CA TRP A 127 1.16 -21.86 3.73
C TRP A 127 1.59 -22.50 2.40
N MET A 128 1.52 -21.74 1.29
CA MET A 128 1.94 -22.22 -0.04
C MET A 128 3.41 -22.66 -0.04
N LEU A 129 4.31 -21.86 0.53
CA LEU A 129 5.74 -22.17 0.49
C LEU A 129 6.11 -23.36 1.40
N GLN A 130 5.44 -23.53 2.53
CA GLN A 130 5.66 -24.67 3.43
C GLN A 130 5.06 -25.97 2.86
N GLY A 131 3.92 -25.87 2.17
CA GLY A 131 3.22 -27.00 1.57
C GLY A 131 3.77 -27.49 0.22
N GLN A 132 4.86 -26.91 -0.29
CA GLN A 132 5.35 -27.16 -1.66
C GLN A 132 5.55 -28.65 -1.98
N GLY A 133 6.09 -29.43 -1.04
CA GLY A 133 6.30 -30.88 -1.24
C GLY A 133 4.98 -31.65 -1.40
N GLN A 134 3.98 -31.33 -0.57
CA GLN A 134 2.65 -31.94 -0.64
C GLN A 134 1.92 -31.55 -1.92
N MET A 135 1.98 -30.27 -2.32
CA MET A 135 1.39 -29.80 -3.57
C MET A 135 2.01 -30.50 -4.79
N ALA A 136 3.33 -30.69 -4.80
CA ALA A 136 4.00 -31.42 -5.87
C ALA A 136 3.50 -32.86 -5.97
N GLN A 137 3.19 -33.52 -4.85
CA GLN A 137 2.63 -34.87 -4.86
C GLN A 137 1.18 -34.87 -5.40
N GLN A 138 0.33 -33.96 -4.91
CA GLN A 138 -1.06 -33.83 -5.38
C GLN A 138 -1.15 -33.56 -6.89
N VAL A 139 -0.26 -32.70 -7.41
CA VAL A 139 -0.20 -32.39 -8.84
C VAL A 139 0.24 -33.59 -9.67
N LYS A 140 1.16 -34.42 -9.16
CA LYS A 140 1.55 -35.67 -9.84
C LYS A 140 0.41 -36.68 -9.87
N GLU A 141 -0.32 -36.82 -8.77
CA GLU A 141 -1.47 -37.74 -8.64
C GLU A 141 -2.67 -37.31 -9.48
N ALA A 142 -2.86 -36.00 -9.66
CA ALA A 142 -3.94 -35.45 -10.49
C ALA A 142 -3.70 -35.57 -11.99
N ALA A 143 -2.47 -35.86 -12.43
CA ALA A 143 -2.14 -35.96 -13.85
C ALA A 143 -2.63 -37.28 -14.44
N GLY A 144 -3.42 -37.22 -15.52
CA GLY A 144 -3.90 -38.42 -16.20
C GLY A 144 -2.85 -39.09 -17.09
N THR A 145 -1.78 -38.39 -17.44
CA THR A 145 -0.70 -38.87 -18.31
C THR A 145 0.66 -38.33 -17.88
N PHE A 146 1.74 -38.99 -18.30
CA PHE A 146 3.11 -38.51 -18.06
C PHE A 146 3.39 -37.14 -18.69
N GLN A 147 2.86 -36.87 -19.89
CA GLN A 147 2.98 -35.57 -20.54
C GLN A 147 2.25 -34.48 -19.74
N GLU A 148 1.04 -34.78 -19.26
CA GLU A 148 0.30 -33.85 -18.41
C GLU A 148 1.02 -33.61 -17.08
N GLN A 149 1.58 -34.66 -16.47
CA GLN A 149 2.37 -34.55 -15.26
C GLN A 149 3.53 -33.56 -15.44
N GLY A 150 4.25 -33.63 -16.57
CA GLY A 150 5.32 -32.68 -16.89
C GLY A 150 4.80 -31.24 -16.99
N ARG A 151 3.70 -31.02 -17.71
CA ARG A 151 3.05 -29.70 -17.86
C ARG A 151 2.60 -29.12 -16.51
N LEU A 152 1.91 -29.93 -15.69
CA LEU A 152 1.38 -29.48 -14.41
C LEU A 152 2.49 -29.20 -13.39
N THR A 153 3.56 -30.01 -13.41
CA THR A 153 4.75 -29.77 -12.58
C THR A 153 5.42 -28.45 -12.95
N ALA A 154 5.61 -28.18 -14.25
CA ALA A 154 6.16 -26.91 -14.71
C ALA A 154 5.28 -25.70 -14.31
N ASN A 155 3.95 -25.85 -14.41
CA ASN A 155 3.01 -24.82 -13.96
C ASN A 155 3.11 -24.57 -12.44
N LEU A 156 3.23 -25.62 -11.63
CA LEU A 156 3.41 -25.50 -10.19
C LEU A 156 4.71 -24.74 -9.87
N ASP A 157 5.83 -25.10 -10.49
CA ASP A 157 7.12 -24.44 -10.28
C ASP A 157 7.07 -22.95 -10.63
N GLU A 158 6.43 -22.61 -11.74
CA GLU A 158 6.23 -21.21 -12.13
C GLU A 158 5.35 -20.45 -11.13
N ASN A 159 4.24 -21.02 -10.68
CA ASN A 159 3.40 -20.37 -9.69
C ASN A 159 4.13 -20.17 -8.36
N ILE A 160 4.95 -21.13 -7.92
CA ILE A 160 5.75 -20.99 -6.70
C ILE A 160 6.80 -19.88 -6.84
N LYS A 161 7.39 -19.70 -8.03
CA LYS A 161 8.26 -18.54 -8.30
C LYS A 161 7.50 -17.23 -8.13
N GLU A 162 6.30 -17.13 -8.68
CA GLU A 162 5.45 -15.93 -8.52
C GLU A 162 5.04 -15.71 -7.05
N VAL A 163 4.72 -16.77 -6.29
CA VAL A 163 4.45 -16.67 -4.84
C VAL A 163 5.65 -16.12 -4.07
N ARG A 164 6.89 -16.53 -4.41
CA ARG A 164 8.10 -15.99 -3.81
C ARG A 164 8.31 -14.52 -4.17
N ARG A 165 8.11 -14.16 -5.45
CA ARG A 165 8.17 -12.77 -5.91
C ARG A 165 7.15 -11.89 -5.17
N ALA A 166 5.91 -12.36 -5.05
CA ALA A 166 4.86 -11.66 -4.30
C ALA A 166 5.25 -11.44 -2.83
N LYS A 167 5.92 -12.42 -2.20
CA LYS A 167 6.43 -12.29 -0.82
C LYS A 167 7.42 -11.14 -0.68
N GLU A 168 8.41 -11.07 -1.57
CA GLU A 168 9.46 -10.06 -1.52
C GLU A 168 8.89 -8.65 -1.74
N LEU A 169 8.05 -8.50 -2.77
CA LEU A 169 7.40 -7.23 -3.09
C LEU A 169 6.44 -6.79 -1.97
N SER A 170 5.62 -7.70 -1.44
CA SER A 170 4.69 -7.41 -0.34
C SER A 170 5.40 -6.87 0.91
N LEU A 171 6.56 -7.43 1.25
CA LEU A 171 7.39 -6.92 2.34
C LEU A 171 7.90 -5.51 2.06
N GLY A 172 8.32 -5.24 0.82
CA GLY A 172 8.71 -3.91 0.37
C GLY A 172 7.59 -2.89 0.50
N TYR A 173 6.38 -3.21 0.01
CA TYR A 173 5.22 -2.33 0.09
C TYR A 173 4.84 -1.99 1.54
N ARG A 174 4.89 -2.98 2.43
CA ARG A 174 4.64 -2.76 3.87
C ARG A 174 5.70 -1.87 4.52
N LYS A 175 6.97 -2.02 4.13
CA LYS A 175 8.06 -1.18 4.64
C LYS A 175 7.84 0.28 4.26
N VAL A 176 7.51 0.56 2.99
CA VAL A 176 7.21 1.92 2.53
C VAL A 176 5.99 2.50 3.26
N ALA A 177 4.92 1.72 3.44
CA ALA A 177 3.75 2.18 4.19
C ALA A 177 4.10 2.49 5.67
N ALA A 178 4.98 1.72 6.29
CA ALA A 178 5.47 1.99 7.64
C ALA A 178 6.33 3.27 7.69
N GLU A 179 7.16 3.53 6.68
CA GLU A 179 7.93 4.78 6.55
C GLU A 179 7.00 6.00 6.45
N VAL A 180 5.91 5.91 5.67
CA VAL A 180 4.87 6.95 5.58
C VAL A 180 4.22 7.21 6.95
N TYR A 181 3.92 6.16 7.73
CA TYR A 181 3.37 6.33 9.07
C TYR A 181 4.36 6.97 10.04
N ASN A 182 5.63 6.56 9.99
CA ASN A 182 6.67 7.15 10.82
C ASN A 182 6.86 8.63 10.50
N GLU A 183 6.85 8.98 9.21
CA GLU A 183 6.89 10.36 8.76
C GLU A 183 5.67 11.15 9.25
N ALA A 184 4.46 10.61 9.11
CA ALA A 184 3.24 11.24 9.61
C ALA A 184 3.31 11.50 11.12
N ALA A 185 3.77 10.52 11.90
CA ALA A 185 3.91 10.64 13.35
C ALA A 185 4.90 11.75 13.73
N GLN A 186 6.05 11.81 13.06
CA GLN A 186 7.04 12.88 13.25
C GLN A 186 6.46 14.26 12.96
N ILE A 187 5.72 14.42 11.85
CA ILE A 187 5.07 15.68 11.47
C ILE A 187 3.98 16.09 12.46
N ALA A 188 3.25 15.11 13.02
CA ALA A 188 2.20 15.30 14.01
C ALA A 188 2.74 15.51 15.44
N GLY A 189 4.04 15.31 15.68
CA GLY A 189 4.65 15.40 17.00
C GLY A 189 4.27 14.24 17.93
N VAL A 190 3.93 13.08 17.37
CA VAL A 190 3.62 11.86 18.12
C VAL A 190 4.85 10.94 18.07
N CYS A 191 5.33 10.47 19.22
CA CYS A 191 6.38 9.44 19.24
C CYS A 191 5.80 8.10 18.75
N VAL A 192 6.49 7.43 17.82
CA VAL A 192 6.18 6.07 17.35
C VAL A 192 6.76 5.04 18.32
#